data_AF-A0A945BXI3-F1
#
_entry.id   AF-A0A945BXI3-F1
#
_cell.length_a   1.000
_cell.length_b   1.000
_cell.length_c   1.000
_cell.angle_alpha   90.00
_cell.angle_beta   90.00
_cell.angle_gamma   90.00
#
_symmetry.space_group_name_H-M   'P 1'
#
loop_
_entity.id
_entity.type
_entity.pdbx_description
1 polymer ?
#
loop_
_entity_poly.entity_id
_entity_poly.type
_entity_poly.pdbx_seq_one_letter_code
_entity_poly.pdbx_strand_id
1 'polypeptide(L)' 'TTLTTMAGVLPLAYGIGGKDEFLQPMVLALGYGLMFGTLLTLVLLPCMYLMNYDFINMLGRVKTKFSRKKVVV' A
#
# COMPACT_ATOMS: atom_id res chain seq x y z
N THR A 1 -6.05 -10.06 4.93
CA THR A 1 -6.08 -10.64 3.57
C THR A 1 -4.75 -11.28 3.21
N THR A 2 -3.63 -10.60 3.40
CA THR A 2 -2.28 -11.09 3.02
C THR A 2 -1.86 -12.38 3.72
N LEU A 3 -2.12 -12.50 5.02
CA LEU A 3 -1.92 -13.72 5.81
C LEU A 3 -2.71 -14.92 5.28
N THR A 4 -3.96 -14.71 4.89
CA THR A 4 -4.81 -15.75 4.28
C THR A 4 -4.35 -16.09 2.86
N THR A 5 -3.85 -15.13 2.07
CA THR A 5 -3.25 -15.42 0.76
C THR A 5 -2.03 -16.31 0.92
N MET A 6 -1.12 -15.95 1.84
CA MET A 6 0.04 -16.79 2.18
C MET A 6 -0.37 -18.20 2.58
N ALA A 7 -1.32 -18.32 3.50
CA ALA A 7 -1.82 -19.61 3.94
C ALA A 7 -2.42 -20.45 2.79
N GLY A 8 -3.05 -19.80 1.80
CA GLY A 8 -3.60 -20.45 0.62
C GLY A 8 -2.56 -20.90 -0.41
N VAL A 9 -1.43 -20.19 -0.54
CA VAL A 9 -0.31 -20.59 -1.42
C VAL A 9 0.70 -21.54 -0.76
N LEU A 10 0.66 -21.74 0.57
CA LEU A 10 1.49 -22.73 1.27
C LEU A 10 1.44 -24.15 0.66
N PRO A 11 0.27 -24.76 0.39
CA PRO A 11 0.22 -26.10 -0.21
C PRO A 11 0.83 -26.14 -1.63
N LEU A 12 0.74 -25.04 -2.39
CA LEU A 12 1.35 -24.91 -3.71
C LEU A 12 2.88 -24.76 -3.61
N ALA A 13 3.37 -23.99 -2.64
CA ALA A 13 4.79 -23.82 -2.36
C ALA A 13 5.45 -25.12 -1.87
N TYR A 14 4.72 -25.96 -1.13
CA TYR A 14 5.17 -27.28 -0.66
C TYR A 14 4.91 -28.42 -1.69
N GLY A 15 4.27 -28.13 -2.83
CA GLY A 15 4.04 -29.11 -3.90
C GLY A 15 3.03 -30.19 -3.54
N ILE A 16 2.07 -29.90 -2.67
CA ILE A 16 1.04 -30.84 -2.20
C ILE A 16 -0.04 -30.94 -3.29
N GLY A 17 0.08 -31.93 -4.18
CA GLY A 17 -0.84 -32.14 -5.32
C GLY A 17 -0.16 -32.21 -6.70
N GLY A 18 1.16 -31.97 -6.76
CA GLY A 18 1.96 -31.98 -7.98
C GLY A 18 3.19 -31.08 -7.82
N LYS A 19 4.36 -31.56 -8.23
CA LYS A 19 5.59 -30.75 -8.21
C LYS A 19 5.76 -30.12 -9.59
N ASP A 20 5.39 -28.86 -9.70
CA ASP A 20 5.64 -28.08 -10.90
C ASP A 20 6.90 -27.23 -10.69
N GLU A 21 7.97 -27.60 -11.40
CA GLU A 21 9.31 -27.00 -11.24
C GLU A 21 9.32 -25.49 -11.55
N PHE A 22 8.35 -25.02 -12.34
CA PHE A 22 8.16 -23.60 -12.65
C PHE A 22 7.29 -22.86 -11.62
N LEU A 23 6.26 -23.52 -11.08
CA LEU A 23 5.28 -22.88 -10.21
C LEU A 23 5.84 -22.66 -8.79
N GLN A 24 6.63 -23.60 -8.30
CA GLN A 24 7.23 -23.54 -6.96
C GLN A 24 8.12 -22.30 -6.75
N PRO A 25 9.11 -22.00 -7.62
CA PRO A 25 9.94 -20.80 -7.45
C PRO A 25 9.17 -19.50 -7.67
N MET A 26 8.16 -19.51 -8.55
CA MET A 26 7.30 -18.35 -8.80
C MET A 26 6.53 -17.96 -7.53
N VAL A 27 5.87 -18.92 -6.89
CA VAL A 27 5.06 -18.68 -5.69
C VAL A 27 5.94 -18.30 -4.49
N LEU A 28 7.12 -18.89 -4.35
CA LEU A 28 8.10 -18.48 -3.33
C LEU A 28 8.53 -17.02 -3.49
N ALA A 29 8.89 -16.60 -4.71
CA ALA A 29 9.25 -15.21 -5.00
C ALA A 29 8.10 -14.25 -4.69
N LEU A 30 6.88 -14.59 -5.12
CA LEU A 30 5.68 -13.79 -4.83
C LEU A 30 5.36 -13.74 -3.33
N GLY A 31 5.54 -14.84 -2.60
CA GLY A 31 5.31 -14.89 -1.15
C GLY A 31 6.22 -13.91 -0.40
N TYR A 32 7.53 -14.00 -0.60
CA TYR A 32 8.47 -13.08 0.04
C TYR A 32 8.24 -11.63 -0.41
N GLY A 33 7.97 -11.39 -1.69
CA GLY A 33 7.65 -10.07 -2.22
C GLY A 33 6.39 -9.46 -1.61
N LEU A 34 5.35 -10.27 -1.41
CA LEU A 34 4.10 -9.83 -0.79
C LEU A 34 4.29 -9.48 0.68
N MET A 35 4.98 -10.31 1.47
CA MET A 35 5.25 -10.03 2.88
C MET A 35 6.06 -8.75 3.06
N PHE A 36 7.12 -8.58 2.27
CA PHE A 36 7.91 -7.37 2.29
C PHE A 36 7.10 -6.15 1.84
N GLY A 37 6.34 -6.27 0.76
CA GLY A 37 5.45 -5.21 0.26
C GLY A 37 4.37 -4.81 1.26
N THR A 38 3.86 -5.75 2.07
CA THR A 38 2.89 -5.44 3.12
C THR A 38 3.50 -4.64 4.26
N LEU A 39 4.73 -4.95 4.67
CA LEU A 39 5.43 -4.17 5.68
C LEU A 39 5.72 -2.75 5.17
N LEU A 40 6.17 -2.64 3.92
CA LEU A 40 6.40 -1.34 3.28
C LEU A 40 5.13 -0.52 3.16
N THR A 41 4.05 -1.10 2.64
CA THR A 41 2.79 -0.37 2.45
C THR A 41 2.14 0.03 3.76
N LEU A 42 2.28 -0.76 4.84
CA LEU A 42 1.73 -0.41 6.15
C LEU A 42 2.39 0.85 6.75
N VAL A 43 3.65 1.12 6.39
CA VAL A 43 4.37 2.36 6.75
C VAL A 43 4.15 3.47 5.70
N LEU A 44 4.15 3.13 4.41
CA LEU A 44 4.06 4.11 3.33
C LEU A 44 2.65 4.71 3.19
N LEU A 45 1.61 3.91 3.38
CA LEU A 45 0.21 4.31 3.27
C LEU A 45 -0.18 5.41 4.28
N PRO A 46 0.14 5.34 5.59
CA PRO A 46 -0.15 6.43 6.51
C PRO A 46 0.65 7.70 6.20
N CYS A 47 1.92 7.56 5.79
CA CYS A 47 2.73 8.72 5.37
C CYS A 47 2.12 9.44 4.16
N MET A 48 1.70 8.68 3.16
CA MET A 48 1.00 9.21 1.97
C MET A 48 -0.32 9.88 2.34
N TYR A 49 -1.08 9.29 3.28
CA TYR A 49 -2.34 9.88 3.75
C TYR A 49 -2.14 11.23 4.45
N LEU A 50 -1.13 11.32 5.34
CA LEU A 50 -0.78 12.57 6.03
C LEU A 50 -0.32 13.66 5.05
N MET A 51 0.52 13.29 4.08
CA MET A 51 0.93 14.21 3.01
C MET A 51 -0.27 14.75 2.21
N ASN A 52 -1.24 13.89 1.90
CA ASN A 52 -2.45 14.30 1.19
C ASN A 52 -3.32 15.24 2.04
N TYR A 53 -3.46 14.94 3.33
CA TYR A 53 -4.19 15.77 4.29
C TYR A 53 -3.57 17.17 4.43
N ASP A 54 -2.25 17.26 4.56
CA ASP A 54 -1.53 18.53 4.62
C ASP A 54 -1.65 19.33 3.32
N PHE A 55 -1.58 18.65 2.17
CA PHE A 55 -1.74 19.28 0.86
C PHE A 55 -3.14 19.91 0.70
N ILE A 56 -4.20 19.19 1.09
CA ILE A 56 -5.58 19.69 1.04
C ILE A 56 -5.78 20.88 2.02
N ASN A 57 -5.27 20.76 3.24
CA ASN A 57 -5.41 21.81 4.25
C ASN A 57 -4.65 23.09 3.86
N MET A 58 -3.50 22.94 3.19
CA MET A 58 -2.73 24.06 2.63
C MET A 58 -3.48 24.76 1.49
N LEU A 59 -4.12 24.02 0.57
CA LEU A 59 -4.96 24.60 -0.49
C LEU A 59 -6.17 25.38 0.08
N GLY A 60 -6.81 24.87 1.15
CA GLY A 60 -7.93 25.55 1.81
C GLY A 60 -7.54 26.89 2.48
N ARG A 61 -6.32 26.95 3.04
CA ARG A 61 -5.75 28.17 3.63
C ARG A 61 -5.38 29.23 2.59
N VAL A 62 -4.94 28.82 1.40
CA VAL A 62 -4.70 29.75 0.28
C VAL A 62 -6.01 30.41 -0.19
N LYS A 63 -7.10 29.62 -0.27
CA LYS A 63 -8.42 30.13 -0.69
C LYS A 63 -9.02 31.14 0.30
N THR A 64 -8.83 30.93 1.60
CA THR A 64 -9.32 31.85 2.65
C THR A 64 -8.49 33.13 2.76
N LYS A 65 -7.18 33.06 2.53
CA LYS A 65 -6.31 34.26 2.50
C LYS A 65 -6.67 35.20 1.34
N PHE A 66 -7.18 34.67 0.23
CA PHE A 66 -7.65 35.48 -0.90
C PHE A 66 -9.03 36.11 -0.64
N SER A 67 -9.91 35.44 0.10
CA SER A 67 -11.25 35.97 0.43
C SER A 67 -11.21 37.15 1.44
N ARG A 68 -10.28 37.13 2.41
CA ARG A 68 -10.10 38.27 3.34
C ARG A 68 -9.57 39.53 2.65
N LYS A 69 -8.80 39.40 1.56
CA LYS A 69 -8.26 40.56 0.85
C LYS A 69 -9.33 41.31 0.04
N LYS A 70 -10.47 40.69 -0.25
CA LYS A 70 -11.56 41.29 -1.03
C LYS A 70 -12.61 42.04 -0.19
N VAL A 71 -12.56 41.95 1.14
CA VAL A 71 -13.49 42.65 2.06
C VAL A 71 -12.89 43.95 2.61
N VAL A 72 -11.59 44.21 2.38
CA VAL A 72 -10.87 45.40 2.86
C VAL A 72 -10.48 46.34 1.70
N VAL A 73 -11.12 46.23 0.54
CA VAL A 73 -10.94 47.16 -0.59
C VAL A 73 -12.30 47.66 -1.06
#